data_AF-A0A5B9DG60-F1
#
_entry.id   AF-A0A5B9DG60-F1
#
_cell.length_a   1.000
_cell.length_b   1.000
_cell.length_c   1.000
_cell.angle_alpha   90.00
_cell.angle_beta   90.00
_cell.angle_gamma   90.00
#
_symmetry.space_group_name_H-M   'P 1'
#
loop_
_entity.id
_entity.type
_entity.pdbx_description
1 polymer ?
#
loop_
_entity_poly.entity_id
_entity_poly.type
_entity_poly.pdbx_seq_one_letter_code
_entity_poly.pdbx_strand_id
1 'polypeptide(L)'
;MQTDNPDEEILRKLEAALDLVFNAESNMKGLFDGLVNIINNTKNNFISLEHQKKILEDQKIELEQKAKKQAKEISGLTNDQMLLLKEYESVKEELEKITRMASGEDEFRIEDMRATLSIYRVLLEEIYSSQPHFKVLFLLHGATDEMTVDQLKGASGIGGVAILRAIHELNRAELINFDEDTHVAKLIKRFFPKKIKNAEKT
;
A
#
# COMPACT_ATOMS: atom_id res chain seq x y z
N MET A 1 -11.33 -81.60 75.01
CA MET A 1 -12.66 -81.26 74.43
C MET A 1 -12.78 -79.75 74.46
N GLN A 2 -12.36 -79.07 73.40
CA GLN A 2 -12.73 -77.68 73.18
C GLN A 2 -14.15 -77.71 72.62
N THR A 3 -15.09 -77.19 73.40
CA THR A 3 -16.44 -76.92 72.95
C THR A 3 -16.34 -75.73 72.00
N ASP A 4 -16.41 -75.97 70.70
CA ASP A 4 -16.64 -74.89 69.72
C ASP A 4 -17.96 -74.23 70.12
N ASN A 5 -17.86 -73.04 70.72
CA ASN A 5 -19.02 -72.26 71.07
C ASN A 5 -19.55 -71.64 69.76
N PRO A 6 -20.72 -72.07 69.25
CA PRO A 6 -21.27 -71.57 67.99
C PRO A 6 -21.42 -70.03 67.99
N ASP A 7 -21.57 -69.41 69.17
CA ASP A 7 -21.65 -67.96 69.31
C ASP A 7 -20.31 -67.24 69.02
N GLU A 8 -19.15 -67.84 69.33
CA GLU A 8 -17.83 -67.25 69.01
C GLU A 8 -17.52 -67.29 67.51
N GLU A 9 -17.92 -68.35 66.81
CA GLU A 9 -17.76 -68.45 65.36
C GLU A 9 -18.65 -67.43 64.62
N ILE A 10 -19.86 -67.21 65.13
CA ILE A 10 -20.78 -66.18 64.63
C ILE A 10 -20.19 -64.78 64.82
N LEU A 11 -19.65 -64.48 66.01
CA LEU A 11 -19.01 -63.20 66.30
C LEU A 11 -17.80 -62.93 65.40
N ARG A 12 -16.93 -63.93 65.21
CA ARG A 12 -15.76 -63.81 64.33
C ARG A 12 -16.13 -63.58 62.86
N LYS A 13 -17.21 -64.22 62.37
CA LYS A 13 -17.74 -63.98 61.02
C LYS A 13 -18.34 -62.58 60.88
N LEU A 14 -19.00 -62.08 61.92
CA LEU A 14 -19.54 -60.72 61.97
C LEU A 14 -18.43 -59.66 61.93
N GLU A 15 -17.36 -59.85 62.70
CA GLU A 15 -16.19 -58.94 62.68
C GLU A 15 -15.51 -58.91 61.30
N ALA A 16 -15.25 -60.07 60.71
CA ALA A 16 -14.64 -60.16 59.37
C ALA A 16 -15.53 -59.53 58.28
N ALA A 17 -16.86 -59.65 58.42
CA ALA A 17 -17.81 -58.98 57.52
C ALA A 17 -17.79 -57.46 57.71
N LEU A 18 -17.68 -56.98 58.95
CA LEU A 18 -17.59 -55.55 59.27
C LEU A 18 -16.31 -54.93 58.67
N ASP A 19 -15.18 -55.61 58.81
CA ASP A 19 -13.89 -55.18 58.24
C ASP A 19 -13.93 -55.14 56.70
N LEU A 20 -14.61 -56.10 56.07
CA LEU A 20 -14.82 -56.10 54.62
C LEU A 20 -15.68 -54.91 54.17
N VAL A 21 -16.75 -54.60 54.90
CA VAL A 21 -17.62 -53.46 54.62
C VAL A 21 -16.85 -52.15 54.79
N PHE A 22 -16.09 -52.00 55.88
CA PHE A 22 -15.30 -50.80 56.14
C PHE A 22 -14.20 -50.58 55.09
N ASN A 23 -13.49 -51.64 54.69
CA ASN A 23 -12.51 -51.58 53.61
C ASN A 23 -13.16 -51.26 52.26
N ALA A 24 -14.34 -51.82 51.97
CA ALA A 24 -15.09 -51.51 50.77
C ALA A 24 -15.55 -50.04 50.73
N GLU A 25 -16.02 -49.49 51.85
CA GLU A 25 -16.39 -48.07 51.97
C GLU A 25 -15.18 -47.15 51.75
N SER A 26 -14.04 -47.48 52.37
CA SER A 26 -12.80 -46.71 52.20
C SER A 26 -12.32 -46.72 50.73
N ASN A 27 -12.35 -47.89 50.08
CA ASN A 27 -12.01 -48.03 48.66
C ASN A 27 -12.98 -47.25 47.76
N MET A 28 -14.28 -47.33 48.05
CA MET A 28 -15.30 -46.62 47.29
C MET A 28 -15.14 -45.11 47.41
N LYS A 29 -14.82 -44.60 48.61
CA LYS A 29 -14.51 -43.19 48.83
C LYS A 29 -13.29 -42.75 48.02
N GLY A 30 -12.22 -43.54 48.00
CA GLY A 30 -11.04 -43.27 47.16
C GLY A 30 -11.36 -43.21 45.66
N LEU A 31 -12.25 -44.07 45.18
CA LEU A 31 -12.73 -44.03 43.78
C LEU A 31 -13.55 -42.76 43.50
N PHE A 32 -14.43 -42.34 44.42
CA PHE A 32 -15.19 -41.10 44.29
C PHE A 32 -14.29 -39.87 44.25
N ASP A 33 -13.30 -39.78 45.15
CA ASP A 33 -12.34 -38.68 45.16
C ASP A 33 -11.53 -38.64 43.85
N GLY A 34 -11.14 -39.82 43.34
CA GLY A 34 -10.51 -39.96 42.03
C GLY A 34 -11.38 -39.44 40.88
N LEU A 35 -12.67 -39.79 40.85
CA LEU A 35 -13.63 -39.32 39.84
C LEU A 35 -13.84 -37.81 39.92
N VAL A 36 -13.96 -37.24 41.12
CA VAL A 36 -14.10 -35.79 41.32
C VAL A 36 -12.88 -35.04 40.76
N ASN A 37 -11.67 -35.55 41.01
CA ASN A 37 -10.45 -34.95 40.46
C ASN A 37 -10.40 -35.03 38.93
N ILE A 38 -10.78 -36.16 38.33
CA ILE A 38 -10.84 -36.31 36.88
C ILE A 38 -11.85 -35.34 36.26
N ILE A 39 -13.03 -35.20 36.87
CA ILE A 39 -14.08 -34.28 36.41
C ILE A 39 -13.58 -32.84 36.45
N ASN A 40 -12.95 -32.43 37.56
CA ASN A 40 -12.43 -31.08 37.73
C ASN A 40 -11.31 -30.78 36.71
N ASN A 41 -10.38 -31.70 36.51
CA ASN A 41 -9.31 -31.56 35.51
C ASN A 41 -9.88 -31.48 34.09
N THR A 42 -10.86 -32.33 33.77
CA THR A 42 -11.50 -32.33 32.45
C THR A 42 -12.24 -31.01 32.19
N LYS A 43 -12.94 -30.49 33.19
CA LYS A 43 -13.62 -29.19 33.10
C LYS A 43 -12.62 -28.05 32.88
N ASN A 44 -11.53 -28.03 33.63
CA ASN A 44 -10.50 -27.00 33.48
C ASN A 44 -9.83 -27.06 32.09
N ASN A 45 -9.54 -28.27 31.60
CA ASN A 45 -9.00 -28.47 30.26
C ASN A 45 -9.98 -28.01 29.18
N PHE A 46 -11.27 -28.29 29.32
CA PHE A 46 -12.30 -27.84 28.39
C PHE A 46 -12.34 -26.31 28.31
N ILE A 47 -12.36 -25.63 29.46
CA ILE A 47 -12.35 -24.15 29.53
C ILE A 47 -11.09 -23.60 28.85
N SER A 48 -9.92 -24.20 29.11
CA SER A 48 -8.67 -23.78 28.47
C SER A 48 -8.69 -23.98 26.95
N LEU A 49 -9.23 -25.10 26.47
CA LEU A 49 -9.33 -25.38 25.03
C LEU A 49 -10.30 -24.44 24.33
N GLU A 50 -11.42 -24.12 24.96
CA GLU A 50 -12.39 -23.16 24.43
C GLU A 50 -11.77 -21.76 24.32
N HIS A 51 -10.97 -21.36 25.30
CA HIS A 51 -10.23 -20.10 25.25
C HIS A 51 -9.17 -20.09 24.14
N GLN A 52 -8.37 -21.16 24.01
CA GLN A 52 -7.38 -21.30 22.95
C GLN A 52 -8.02 -21.30 21.56
N LYS A 53 -9.15 -21.99 21.39
CA LYS A 53 -9.90 -22.00 20.13
C LYS A 53 -10.32 -20.58 19.74
N LYS A 54 -10.84 -19.81 20.69
CA LYS A 54 -11.22 -18.41 20.43
C LYS A 54 -10.02 -17.55 20.01
N ILE A 55 -8.89 -17.67 20.71
CA ILE A 55 -7.65 -16.95 20.34
C ILE A 55 -7.21 -17.31 18.91
N LEU A 56 -7.27 -18.60 18.55
CA LEU A 56 -6.89 -19.05 17.21
C LEU A 56 -7.86 -18.54 16.13
N GLU A 57 -9.16 -18.48 16.42
CA GLU A 57 -10.15 -17.89 15.50
C GLU A 57 -9.88 -16.39 15.28
N ASP A 58 -9.60 -15.64 16.35
CA ASP A 58 -9.27 -14.21 16.28
C ASP A 58 -7.98 -13.98 15.46
N GLN A 59 -6.92 -14.76 15.74
CA GLN A 59 -5.65 -14.71 14.99
C GLN A 59 -5.83 -15.05 13.51
N LYS A 60 -6.68 -16.03 13.20
CA LYS A 60 -6.98 -16.42 11.81
C LYS A 60 -7.63 -15.25 11.06
N ILE A 61 -8.61 -14.59 11.67
CA ILE A 61 -9.30 -13.43 11.06
C ILE A 61 -8.29 -12.30 10.81
N GLU A 62 -7.42 -12.02 11.77
CA GLU A 62 -6.39 -10.98 11.63
C GLU A 62 -5.42 -11.29 10.48
N LEU A 63 -4.94 -12.54 10.38
CA LEU A 63 -4.06 -12.98 9.30
C LEU A 63 -4.73 -12.91 7.93
N GLU A 64 -6.00 -13.30 7.81
CA GLU A 64 -6.75 -13.19 6.55
C GLU A 64 -6.92 -11.73 6.12
N GLN A 65 -7.17 -10.81 7.06
CA GLN A 65 -7.26 -9.39 6.76
C GLN A 65 -5.90 -8.82 6.32
N LYS A 66 -4.81 -9.20 6.99
CA LYS A 66 -3.46 -8.78 6.65
C LYS A 66 -3.05 -9.30 5.27
N ALA A 67 -3.33 -10.57 4.96
CA ALA A 67 -3.08 -11.16 3.64
C ALA A 67 -3.86 -10.44 2.54
N LYS A 68 -5.14 -10.09 2.77
CA LYS A 68 -5.94 -9.30 1.81
C LYS A 68 -5.38 -7.90 1.58
N LYS A 69 -4.89 -7.22 2.63
CA LYS A 69 -4.25 -5.90 2.49
C LYS A 69 -2.95 -6.00 1.68
N GLN A 70 -2.08 -6.95 2.02
CA GLN A 70 -0.83 -7.18 1.30
C GLN A 70 -1.06 -7.55 -0.16
N ALA A 71 -2.05 -8.40 -0.47
CA ALA A 71 -2.39 -8.75 -1.85
C ALA A 71 -2.84 -7.53 -2.67
N LYS A 72 -3.61 -6.61 -2.06
CA LYS A 72 -3.98 -5.34 -2.70
C LYS A 72 -2.77 -4.45 -2.95
N GLU A 73 -1.89 -4.29 -1.96
CA GLU A 73 -0.66 -3.50 -2.10
C GLU A 73 0.26 -4.06 -3.20
N ILE A 74 0.47 -5.39 -3.25
CA ILE A 74 1.24 -6.05 -4.31
C ILE A 74 0.61 -5.78 -5.67
N SER A 75 -0.72 -5.90 -5.81
CA SER A 75 -1.40 -5.63 -7.07
C SER A 75 -1.27 -4.17 -7.53
N GLY A 76 -1.26 -3.23 -6.58
CA GLY A 76 -1.01 -1.81 -6.86
C GLY A 76 0.40 -1.58 -7.38
N LEU A 77 1.39 -2.12 -6.69
CA LEU A 77 2.80 -2.03 -7.11
C LEU A 77 3.06 -2.65 -8.48
N THR A 78 2.40 -3.77 -8.80
CA THR A 78 2.50 -4.39 -10.14
C THR A 78 1.92 -3.48 -11.23
N ASN A 79 0.80 -2.80 -10.96
CA ASN A 79 0.23 -1.84 -11.91
C ASN A 79 1.15 -0.62 -12.10
N ASP A 80 1.72 -0.09 -11.02
CA ASP A 80 2.65 1.04 -11.08
C ASP A 80 3.92 0.67 -11.86
N GLN A 81 4.45 -0.55 -11.66
CA GLN A 81 5.57 -1.07 -12.44
C GLN A 81 5.23 -1.17 -13.94
N MET A 82 4.02 -1.62 -14.28
CA MET A 82 3.59 -1.73 -15.67
C MET A 82 3.39 -0.35 -16.32
N LEU A 83 2.84 0.61 -15.59
CA LEU A 83 2.72 2.01 -16.04
C LEU A 83 4.10 2.62 -16.27
N LEU A 84 5.03 2.43 -15.34
CA LEU A 84 6.39 2.94 -15.46
C LEU A 84 7.13 2.32 -16.65
N LEU A 85 6.96 1.02 -16.89
CA LEU A 85 7.55 0.35 -18.05
C LEU A 85 7.03 0.94 -19.37
N LYS A 86 5.71 1.19 -19.45
CA LYS A 86 5.07 1.79 -20.61
C LYS A 86 5.55 3.23 -20.85
N GLU A 87 5.68 4.03 -19.79
CA GLU A 87 6.23 5.39 -19.89
C GLU A 87 7.70 5.37 -20.31
N TYR A 88 8.50 4.45 -19.78
CA TYR A 88 9.89 4.27 -20.18
C TYR A 88 10.02 3.92 -21.68
N GLU A 89 9.21 2.98 -22.17
CA GLU A 89 9.17 2.63 -23.60
C GLU A 89 8.78 3.82 -24.47
N SER A 90 7.77 4.59 -24.05
CA SER A 90 7.36 5.82 -24.75
C SER A 90 8.50 6.85 -24.82
N VAL A 91 9.21 7.06 -23.72
CA VAL A 91 10.36 7.98 -23.66
C VAL A 91 11.51 7.48 -24.56
N LYS A 92 11.77 6.17 -24.56
CA LYS A 92 12.78 5.55 -25.42
C LYS A 92 12.46 5.76 -26.90
N GLU A 93 11.20 5.56 -27.32
CA GLU A 93 10.78 5.82 -28.70
C GLU A 93 10.93 7.29 -29.09
N GLU A 94 10.60 8.22 -28.20
CA GLU A 94 10.80 9.66 -28.42
C GLU A 94 12.30 10.00 -28.58
N LEU A 95 13.17 9.42 -27.73
CA LEU A 95 14.62 9.58 -27.84
C LEU A 95 15.18 9.00 -29.15
N GLU A 96 14.70 7.85 -29.61
CA GLU A 96 15.10 7.30 -30.90
C GLU A 96 14.67 8.18 -32.08
N LYS A 97 13.45 8.74 -32.03
CA LYS A 97 12.98 9.72 -33.03
C LYS A 97 13.88 10.96 -33.04
N ILE A 98 14.25 11.46 -31.85
CA ILE A 98 15.18 12.59 -31.70
C ILE A 98 16.55 12.26 -32.27
N THR A 99 17.07 11.05 -32.01
CA THR A 99 18.39 10.62 -32.50
C THR A 99 18.42 10.59 -34.03
N ARG A 100 17.37 10.06 -34.66
CA ARG A 100 17.21 10.05 -36.13
C ARG A 100 17.07 11.46 -36.72
N MET A 101 16.41 12.37 -36.00
CA MET A 101 16.27 13.78 -36.40
C MET A 101 17.59 14.55 -36.28
N ALA A 102 18.39 14.29 -35.24
CA ALA A 102 19.70 14.92 -35.04
C ALA A 102 20.77 14.45 -36.03
N SER A 103 20.62 13.24 -36.59
CA SER A 103 21.49 12.72 -37.66
C SER A 103 21.16 13.26 -39.07
N GLY A 104 20.10 14.07 -39.23
CA GLY A 104 19.78 14.77 -40.48
C GLY A 104 20.14 16.25 -40.40
N GLU A 105 20.72 16.80 -41.47
CA GLU A 105 21.35 18.14 -41.62
C GLU A 105 20.43 19.37 -41.46
N ASP A 106 19.59 19.44 -40.42
CA ASP A 106 18.84 20.65 -40.10
C ASP A 106 19.32 21.22 -38.75
N GLU A 107 20.37 22.05 -38.77
CA GLU A 107 20.82 22.86 -37.62
C GLU A 107 19.64 23.58 -36.94
N PHE A 108 18.64 24.00 -37.75
CA PHE A 108 17.42 24.66 -37.30
C PHE A 108 16.53 23.80 -36.36
N ARG A 109 16.70 22.47 -36.35
CA ARG A 109 15.96 21.54 -35.49
C ARG A 109 16.71 21.20 -34.20
N ILE A 110 18.03 21.40 -34.15
CA ILE A 110 18.85 21.10 -32.97
C ILE A 110 18.51 22.05 -31.82
N GLU A 111 18.29 23.34 -32.08
CA GLU A 111 17.82 24.28 -31.05
C GLU A 111 16.46 23.86 -30.44
N ASP A 112 15.50 23.46 -31.27
CA ASP A 112 14.17 23.01 -30.81
C ASP A 112 14.25 21.69 -30.04
N MET A 113 15.14 20.78 -30.46
CA MET A 113 15.43 19.54 -29.75
C MET A 113 16.06 19.81 -28.39
N ARG A 114 17.03 20.73 -28.32
CA ARG A 114 17.65 21.16 -27.05
C ARG A 114 16.63 21.80 -26.12
N ALA A 115 15.72 22.59 -26.69
CA ALA A 115 14.63 23.22 -25.96
C ALA A 115 13.69 22.18 -25.34
N THR A 116 13.27 21.22 -26.16
CA THR A 116 12.39 20.12 -25.73
C THR A 116 13.07 19.27 -24.67
N LEU A 117 14.29 18.78 -24.90
CA LEU A 117 15.04 17.93 -23.97
C LEU A 117 15.29 18.60 -22.62
N SER A 118 15.49 19.92 -22.59
CA SER A 118 15.73 20.62 -21.33
C SER A 118 14.45 20.89 -20.55
N ILE A 119 13.32 21.08 -21.23
CA ILE A 119 12.00 21.08 -20.57
C ILE A 119 11.73 19.69 -19.99
N TYR A 120 11.95 18.61 -20.76
CA TYR A 120 11.81 17.23 -20.27
C TYR A 120 12.72 16.94 -19.09
N ARG A 121 13.97 17.44 -19.10
CA ARG A 121 14.90 17.33 -17.97
C ARG A 121 14.31 17.98 -16.71
N VAL A 122 13.84 19.23 -16.80
CA VAL A 122 13.24 19.93 -15.67
C VAL A 122 11.99 19.21 -15.15
N LEU A 123 11.16 18.65 -16.03
CA LEU A 123 9.99 17.88 -15.63
C LEU A 123 10.37 16.57 -14.94
N LEU A 124 11.36 15.86 -15.45
CA LEU A 124 11.82 14.60 -14.87
C LEU A 124 12.57 14.81 -13.54
N GLU A 125 13.33 15.90 -13.41
CA GLU A 125 14.12 16.21 -12.21
C GLU A 125 13.26 16.87 -11.12
N GLU A 126 12.36 17.78 -11.48
CA GLU A 126 11.68 18.66 -10.51
C GLU A 126 10.19 18.38 -10.34
N ILE A 127 9.50 17.84 -11.37
CA ILE A 127 8.02 17.81 -11.40
C ILE A 127 7.49 16.54 -12.05
N TYR A 128 7.52 15.45 -11.29
CA TYR A 128 7.01 14.16 -11.71
C TYR A 128 5.46 14.14 -11.75
N SER A 129 4.86 14.77 -12.77
CA SER A 129 3.47 14.55 -13.23
C SER A 129 3.33 15.00 -14.69
N SER A 130 3.51 14.05 -15.59
CA SER A 130 3.59 14.17 -17.04
C SER A 130 2.33 14.76 -17.74
N GLN A 131 2.57 15.46 -18.85
CA GLN A 131 1.67 16.16 -19.79
C GLN A 131 1.27 17.63 -19.49
N PRO A 132 0.51 18.01 -18.44
CA PRO A 132 0.10 19.41 -18.24
C PRO A 132 1.26 20.38 -17.99
N HIS A 133 2.22 19.99 -17.14
CA HIS A 133 3.42 20.77 -16.83
C HIS A 133 4.26 21.04 -18.09
N PHE A 134 4.46 20.01 -18.91
CA PHE A 134 5.14 20.13 -20.19
C PHE A 134 4.47 21.14 -21.10
N LYS A 135 3.13 21.04 -21.28
CA LYS A 135 2.41 21.92 -22.18
C LYS A 135 2.46 23.37 -21.71
N VAL A 136 2.34 23.64 -20.41
CA VAL A 136 2.46 25.00 -19.87
C VAL A 136 3.86 25.57 -20.15
N LEU A 137 4.93 24.86 -19.79
CA LEU A 137 6.29 25.32 -20.05
C LEU A 137 6.58 25.47 -21.53
N PHE A 138 6.17 24.51 -22.37
CA PHE A 138 6.37 24.56 -23.81
C PHE A 138 5.70 25.80 -24.44
N LEU A 139 4.44 26.09 -24.07
CA LEU A 139 3.72 27.26 -24.55
C LEU A 139 4.40 28.56 -24.10
N LEU A 140 4.85 28.62 -22.85
CA LEU A 140 5.52 29.79 -22.28
C LEU A 140 6.95 30.02 -22.86
N HIS A 141 7.66 28.94 -23.19
CA HIS A 141 8.97 29.04 -23.85
C HIS A 141 8.86 29.38 -25.33
N GLY A 142 7.81 28.91 -26.02
CA GLY A 142 7.63 29.09 -27.45
C GLY A 142 6.95 30.41 -27.83
N ALA A 143 5.67 30.56 -27.49
CA ALA A 143 4.81 31.61 -28.05
C ALA A 143 4.97 32.96 -27.33
N THR A 144 4.96 32.95 -26.00
CA THR A 144 4.94 34.14 -25.14
C THR A 144 5.41 33.76 -23.75
N ASP A 145 6.15 34.61 -23.04
CA ASP A 145 6.58 34.39 -21.65
C ASP A 145 5.45 34.54 -20.63
N GLU A 146 4.28 35.03 -21.05
CA GLU A 146 3.12 35.17 -20.18
C GLU A 146 1.84 34.70 -20.88
N MET A 147 1.02 33.94 -20.17
CA MET A 147 -0.29 33.50 -20.64
C MET A 147 -1.25 33.42 -19.45
N THR A 148 -2.51 33.78 -19.69
CA THR A 148 -3.60 33.52 -18.75
C THR A 148 -3.91 32.04 -18.66
N VAL A 149 -4.50 31.59 -17.56
CA VAL A 149 -5.00 30.22 -17.38
C VAL A 149 -5.92 29.80 -18.54
N ASP A 150 -6.80 30.68 -19.01
CA ASP A 150 -7.70 30.37 -20.12
C ASP A 150 -7.01 30.25 -21.47
N GLN A 151 -5.98 31.07 -21.73
CA GLN A 151 -5.15 30.90 -22.92
C GLN A 151 -4.37 29.59 -22.88
N LEU A 152 -3.83 29.21 -21.71
CA LEU A 152 -3.13 27.94 -21.52
C LEU A 152 -4.07 26.75 -21.71
N LYS A 153 -5.30 26.82 -21.19
CA LYS A 153 -6.35 25.80 -21.44
C LYS A 153 -6.65 25.67 -22.92
N GLY A 154 -6.94 26.79 -23.59
CA GLY A 154 -7.28 26.81 -25.01
C GLY A 154 -6.16 26.29 -25.91
N ALA A 155 -4.91 26.70 -25.65
CA ALA A 155 -3.76 26.32 -26.47
C ALA A 155 -3.24 24.90 -26.16
N SER A 156 -3.42 24.40 -24.94
CA SER A 156 -2.97 23.05 -24.55
C SER A 156 -3.98 21.94 -24.86
N GLY A 157 -5.28 22.26 -24.90
CA GLY A 157 -6.37 21.28 -24.98
C GLY A 157 -6.59 20.51 -23.68
N ILE A 158 -6.01 20.97 -22.57
CA ILE A 158 -6.08 20.28 -21.26
C ILE A 158 -7.17 20.92 -20.40
N GLY A 159 -7.87 20.09 -19.61
CA GLY A 159 -8.92 20.53 -18.70
C GLY A 159 -8.41 21.53 -17.64
N GLY A 160 -9.26 22.51 -17.28
CA GLY A 160 -8.87 23.63 -16.43
C GLY A 160 -8.30 23.25 -15.06
N VAL A 161 -8.85 22.21 -14.42
CA VAL A 161 -8.35 21.72 -13.12
C VAL A 161 -6.90 21.22 -13.22
N ALA A 162 -6.58 20.49 -14.29
CA ALA A 162 -5.24 19.95 -14.51
C ALA A 162 -4.23 21.05 -14.88
N ILE A 163 -4.65 22.07 -15.67
CA ILE A 163 -3.81 23.23 -15.98
C ILE A 163 -3.53 24.06 -14.72
N LEU A 164 -4.56 24.35 -13.93
CA LEU A 164 -4.40 25.16 -12.72
C LEU A 164 -3.49 24.46 -11.71
N ARG A 165 -3.70 23.15 -11.49
CA ARG A 165 -2.81 22.33 -10.66
C ARG A 165 -1.37 22.41 -11.15
N ALA A 166 -1.14 22.26 -12.45
CA ALA A 166 0.19 22.32 -13.03
C ALA A 166 0.84 23.70 -12.87
N ILE A 167 0.07 24.77 -13.01
CA ILE A 167 0.55 26.14 -12.77
C ILE A 167 0.99 26.31 -11.31
N HIS A 168 0.19 25.87 -10.34
CA HIS A 168 0.60 25.96 -8.93
C HIS A 168 1.83 25.10 -8.62
N GLU A 169 1.93 23.90 -9.20
CA GLU A 169 3.10 23.02 -9.06
C GLU A 169 4.36 23.66 -9.68
N LEU A 170 4.26 24.25 -10.88
CA LEU A 170 5.35 25.01 -11.52
C LEU A 170 5.74 26.28 -10.74
N ASN A 171 4.77 26.96 -10.15
CA ASN A 171 5.00 28.16 -9.34
C ASN A 171 5.75 27.83 -8.05
N ARG A 172 5.38 26.74 -7.37
CA ARG A 172 6.12 26.23 -6.21
C ARG A 172 7.53 25.78 -6.55
N ALA A 173 7.75 25.27 -7.75
CA ALA A 173 9.07 24.89 -8.25
C ALA A 173 9.88 26.10 -8.79
N GLU A 174 9.39 27.32 -8.64
CA GLU A 174 10.05 28.56 -9.07
C GLU A 174 10.40 28.61 -10.57
N LEU A 175 9.63 27.89 -11.40
CA LEU A 175 9.80 27.89 -12.85
C LEU A 175 8.97 28.99 -13.52
N ILE A 176 7.82 29.31 -12.92
CA ILE A 176 6.92 30.39 -13.32
C ILE A 176 6.50 31.19 -12.09
N ASN A 177 6.03 32.41 -12.31
CA ASN A 177 5.33 33.21 -11.33
C ASN A 177 3.84 33.23 -11.70
N PHE A 178 2.97 32.91 -10.77
CA PHE A 178 1.53 32.90 -10.96
C PHE A 178 0.87 33.98 -10.11
N ASP A 179 0.13 34.88 -10.78
CA ASP A 179 -0.72 35.88 -10.14
C ASP A 179 -2.14 35.32 -10.00
N GLU A 180 -2.58 35.11 -8.77
CA GLU A 180 -3.91 34.55 -8.47
C GLU A 180 -5.05 35.53 -8.75
N ASP A 181 -4.80 36.84 -8.68
CA ASP A 181 -5.82 37.86 -8.94
C ASP A 181 -6.09 37.98 -10.44
N THR A 182 -5.02 38.03 -11.24
CA THR A 182 -5.12 38.18 -12.70
C THR A 182 -5.16 36.86 -13.46
N HIS A 183 -4.93 35.73 -12.78
CA HIS A 183 -4.81 34.39 -13.37
C HIS A 183 -3.76 34.33 -14.49
N VAL A 184 -2.66 35.06 -14.34
CA VAL A 184 -1.56 35.11 -15.31
C VAL A 184 -0.39 34.27 -14.81
N ALA A 185 0.04 33.33 -15.65
CA ALA A 185 1.26 32.57 -15.47
C ALA A 185 2.37 33.18 -16.31
N LYS A 186 3.47 33.57 -15.66
CA LYS A 186 4.64 34.19 -16.30
C LYS A 186 5.88 33.36 -16.07
N LEU A 187 6.63 33.08 -17.13
CA LEU A 187 7.89 32.36 -17.05
C LEU A 187 8.94 33.18 -16.30
N ILE A 188 9.55 32.61 -15.25
CA ILE A 188 10.59 33.30 -14.47
C ILE A 188 11.88 33.43 -15.28
N LYS A 189 12.28 32.34 -15.94
CA LYS A 189 13.50 32.29 -16.75
C LYS A 189 13.28 31.50 -18.02
N ARG A 190 13.72 32.05 -19.15
CA ARG A 190 13.83 31.28 -20.38
C ARG A 190 15.04 30.36 -20.32
N PHE A 191 14.81 29.09 -20.62
CA PHE A 191 15.88 28.12 -20.82
C PHE A 191 16.54 28.28 -22.21
N PHE A 192 15.84 28.92 -23.16
CA PHE A 192 16.30 29.13 -24.55
C PHE A 192 15.91 30.51 -25.09
N PRO A 193 16.68 31.06 -26.05
CA PRO A 193 16.35 32.32 -26.70
C PRO A 193 14.98 32.26 -27.38
N LYS A 194 14.21 33.35 -27.32
CA LYS A 194 12.95 33.47 -28.07
C LYS A 194 13.28 33.39 -29.55
N LYS A 195 12.66 32.47 -30.31
CA LYS A 195 12.82 32.42 -31.76
C LYS A 195 12.32 33.76 -32.34
N ILE A 196 13.26 34.61 -32.75
CA ILE A 196 12.95 35.81 -33.52
C ILE A 196 12.51 35.29 -34.89
N LYS A 197 11.20 35.33 -35.16
CA LYS A 197 10.73 35.19 -36.54
C LYS A 197 11.36 36.35 -37.30
N ASN A 198 12.29 36.06 -38.20
CA ASN A 198 12.88 37.06 -39.09
C ASN A 198 11.73 37.81 -39.75
N ALA A 199 11.58 39.09 -39.39
CA ALA A 199 10.69 40.00 -40.07
C ALA A 199 11.15 40.12 -41.52
N GLU A 200 10.25 39.80 -42.43
CA GLU A 200 10.10 40.31 -43.79
C GLU A 200 11.37 40.96 -44.38
N LYS A 201 12.08 40.23 -45.23
CA LYS A 201 12.78 40.87 -46.35
C LYS A 201 11.80 40.98 -47.51
N THR A 202 11.08 42.10 -47.55
CA THR A 202 10.59 42.70 -48.79
C THR A 202 11.77 43.30 -49.55
#